data_AF-A0A8W7PHZ2-F1
#
_entry.id   AF-A0A8W7PHZ2-F1
#
_cell.length_a   1.000
_cell.length_b   1.000
_cell.length_c   1.000
_cell.angle_alpha   90.00
_cell.angle_beta   90.00
_cell.angle_gamma   90.00
#
_symmetry.space_group_name_H-M   'P 1'
#
loop_
_entity.id
_entity.type
_entity.pdbx_description
1 polymer ?
#
loop_
_entity_poly.entity_id
_entity_poly.type
_entity_poly.pdbx_seq_one_letter_code
_entity_poly.pdbx_strand_id
1 'polypeptide(L)'
;MYQRMNAVPPLLKRQETEEGEGDYWVDEKAHSVMLSEAGHEHCEEILVNLGMLKEGDSLYSATNITLMHHLMAALRAHSLFHLDQHYVVQDDEVVIVDEFTGRLMAGRRWSEGLHQAVEAKEGVEINRENQTLASITFQNYFRLYGKLSGMTGTADTEAYEFQSIYGLETVVIPTNRPMVRIDSQDKVYRSSREKYEAILADIKDCHERGQPVLVGTTSIENSELIAELLQKAKLPHNVLNAKEHAREADIVVQAGRPGVITVATNMAGRGTDIVLGGNPEPEIKAVEKDDSLSDADKQSRVEAIRAEWKLRHDAVLAAGGLHIIGTERHESRRIDNQLRGRSGRQGDPGSSRFYLSLEDPLLRIFASDRVAAIMDRLKMPDGEAIEHPWVSRSIENAQRKV
;
A
#
# COMPACT_ATOMS: atom_id res chain seq x y z
N MET A 1 -9.18 -33.51 16.94
CA MET A 1 -10.51 -32.85 16.99
C MET A 1 -11.07 -32.68 15.58
N TYR A 2 -10.41 -31.91 14.72
CA TYR A 2 -10.78 -31.69 13.32
C TYR A 2 -11.12 -32.96 12.52
N GLN A 3 -10.28 -34.01 12.57
CA GLN A 3 -10.57 -35.28 11.88
C GLN A 3 -11.88 -35.94 12.33
N ARG A 4 -12.22 -35.88 13.63
CA ARG A 4 -13.48 -36.42 14.14
C ARG A 4 -14.66 -35.55 13.73
N MET A 5 -14.48 -34.23 13.75
CA MET A 5 -15.51 -33.27 13.33
C MET A 5 -15.80 -33.34 11.82
N ASN A 6 -14.81 -33.73 11.01
CA ASN A 6 -14.97 -33.91 9.56
C ASN A 6 -16.06 -34.94 9.19
N ALA A 7 -16.36 -35.89 10.09
CA ALA A 7 -17.41 -36.89 9.87
C ALA A 7 -18.84 -36.33 10.04
N VAL A 8 -19.00 -35.12 10.61
CA VAL A 8 -20.32 -34.57 10.97
C VAL A 8 -21.03 -33.90 9.79
N PRO A 9 -20.39 -33.00 9.00
CA PRO A 9 -21.07 -32.32 7.88
C PRO A 9 -21.78 -33.24 6.87
N PRO A 10 -21.22 -34.41 6.47
CA PRO A 10 -21.90 -35.33 5.55
C PRO A 10 -23.18 -35.97 6.10
N LEU A 11 -23.38 -35.96 7.43
CA LEU A 11 -24.56 -36.52 8.09
C LEU A 11 -25.69 -35.49 8.22
N LEU A 12 -25.41 -34.23 7.89
CA LEU A 12 -26.36 -33.12 7.99
C LEU A 12 -26.93 -32.77 6.61
N LYS A 13 -28.22 -32.45 6.59
CA LYS A 13 -28.97 -32.07 5.41
C LYS A 13 -28.93 -30.55 5.22
N ARG A 14 -28.46 -30.09 4.05
CA ARG A 14 -28.51 -28.66 3.68
C ARG A 14 -29.95 -28.24 3.38
N GLN A 15 -30.34 -27.06 3.88
CA GLN A 15 -31.60 -26.39 3.56
C GLN A 15 -31.51 -25.64 2.23
N GLU A 16 -32.60 -25.66 1.43
CA GLU A 16 -32.67 -24.88 0.18
C GLU A 16 -32.93 -23.38 0.44
N THR A 17 -33.65 -23.05 1.51
CA THR A 17 -33.98 -21.68 1.94
C THR A 17 -33.80 -21.55 3.46
N GLU A 18 -33.67 -20.33 3.97
CA GLU A 18 -33.46 -20.05 5.40
C GLU A 18 -34.55 -20.67 6.31
N GLU A 19 -35.81 -20.67 5.86
CA GLU A 19 -36.93 -21.30 6.59
C GLU A 19 -37.28 -22.71 6.04
N GLY A 20 -36.38 -23.32 5.27
CA GLY A 20 -36.60 -24.62 4.62
C GLY A 20 -36.38 -25.82 5.55
N GLU A 21 -36.81 -27.01 5.11
CA GLU A 21 -36.51 -28.25 5.84
C GLU A 21 -35.04 -28.68 5.67
N GLY A 22 -34.36 -28.94 6.79
CA GLY A 22 -32.98 -29.41 6.84
C GLY A 22 -32.27 -28.92 8.09
N ASP A 23 -30.98 -29.18 8.17
CA ASP A 23 -30.17 -28.95 9.37
C ASP A 23 -29.45 -27.60 9.33
N TYR A 24 -28.91 -27.19 8.18
CA TYR A 24 -28.16 -25.95 8.06
C TYR A 24 -28.44 -25.22 6.74
N TRP A 25 -28.36 -23.90 6.79
CA TRP A 25 -28.48 -23.02 5.62
C TRP A 25 -27.14 -22.35 5.31
N VAL A 26 -26.91 -22.08 4.03
CA VAL A 26 -25.66 -21.51 3.52
C VAL A 26 -25.97 -20.21 2.78
N ASP A 27 -25.44 -19.11 3.29
CA ASP A 27 -25.44 -17.82 2.60
C ASP A 27 -24.19 -17.73 1.74
N GLU A 28 -24.31 -18.01 0.44
CA GLU A 28 -23.20 -17.91 -0.50
C GLU A 28 -22.76 -16.44 -0.71
N LYS A 29 -23.65 -15.46 -0.50
CA LYS A 29 -23.30 -14.03 -0.66
C LYS A 29 -22.54 -13.50 0.55
N ALA A 30 -23.00 -13.83 1.76
CA ALA A 30 -22.30 -13.48 2.99
C ALA A 30 -21.15 -14.45 3.31
N HIS A 31 -20.99 -15.49 2.51
CA HIS A 31 -19.98 -16.54 2.66
C HIS A 31 -20.03 -17.19 4.06
N SER A 32 -21.25 -17.46 4.54
CA SER A 32 -21.52 -17.91 5.91
C SER A 32 -22.46 -19.12 5.96
N VAL A 33 -22.42 -19.86 7.07
CA VAL A 33 -23.28 -21.02 7.33
C VAL A 33 -23.99 -20.81 8.65
N MET A 34 -25.27 -21.15 8.71
CA MET A 34 -26.09 -21.07 9.92
C MET A 34 -26.79 -22.40 10.18
N LEU A 35 -26.86 -22.81 11.45
CA LEU A 35 -27.63 -23.97 11.88
C LEU A 35 -29.07 -23.55 12.14
N SER A 36 -30.02 -24.39 11.75
CA SER A 36 -31.41 -24.28 12.18
C SER A 36 -31.61 -24.91 13.56
N GLU A 37 -32.77 -24.68 14.18
CA GLU A 37 -33.12 -25.34 15.44
C GLU A 37 -33.13 -26.87 15.30
N ALA A 38 -33.75 -27.40 14.24
CA ALA A 38 -33.77 -28.84 13.96
C ALA A 38 -32.35 -29.39 13.73
N GLY A 39 -31.53 -28.66 12.99
CA GLY A 39 -30.14 -29.05 12.76
C GLY A 39 -29.29 -28.99 14.02
N HIS A 40 -29.61 -28.11 14.97
CA HIS A 40 -28.95 -28.07 16.26
C HIS A 40 -29.19 -29.35 17.04
N GLU A 41 -30.45 -29.77 17.19
CA GLU A 41 -30.84 -31.02 17.87
C GLU A 41 -30.18 -32.22 17.18
N HIS A 42 -30.23 -32.28 15.86
CA HIS A 42 -29.63 -33.36 15.09
C HIS A 42 -28.09 -33.40 15.22
N CYS A 43 -27.43 -32.23 15.27
CA CYS A 43 -25.99 -32.14 15.55
C CYS A 43 -25.65 -32.66 16.94
N GLU A 44 -26.45 -32.34 17.97
CA GLU A 44 -26.25 -32.86 19.32
C GLU A 44 -26.34 -34.38 19.34
N GLU A 45 -27.36 -34.97 18.70
CA GLU A 45 -27.51 -36.43 18.57
C GLU A 45 -26.30 -37.09 17.89
N ILE A 46 -25.84 -36.53 16.75
CA ILE A 46 -24.66 -37.03 16.03
C ILE A 46 -23.42 -36.95 16.91
N LEU A 47 -23.22 -35.83 17.61
CA LEU A 47 -22.05 -35.63 18.47
C LEU A 47 -22.07 -36.52 19.71
N VAL A 48 -23.23 -36.83 20.26
CA VAL A 48 -23.39 -37.82 21.34
C VAL A 48 -23.04 -39.21 20.82
N ASN A 49 -23.57 -39.60 19.65
CA ASN A 49 -23.27 -40.89 19.02
C ASN A 49 -21.77 -41.06 18.70
N LEU A 50 -21.10 -39.98 18.30
CA LEU A 50 -19.66 -39.95 18.05
C LEU A 50 -18.82 -39.85 19.34
N GLY A 51 -19.45 -39.76 20.52
CA GLY A 51 -18.78 -39.62 21.82
C GLY A 51 -17.98 -38.33 21.95
N MET A 52 -18.48 -37.24 21.34
CA MET A 52 -17.90 -35.89 21.39
C MET A 52 -18.69 -34.95 22.30
N LEU A 53 -19.97 -35.25 22.53
CA LEU A 53 -20.87 -34.56 23.45
C LEU A 53 -21.41 -35.57 24.48
N LYS A 54 -21.67 -35.14 25.72
CA LYS A 54 -22.27 -36.01 26.74
C LYS A 54 -23.78 -36.05 26.54
N GLU A 55 -24.39 -37.19 26.84
CA GLU A 55 -25.84 -37.36 26.76
C GLU A 55 -26.55 -36.35 27.70
N GLY A 56 -27.48 -35.57 27.13
CA GLY A 56 -28.21 -34.52 27.84
C GLY A 56 -27.45 -33.20 28.05
N ASP A 57 -26.23 -33.06 27.51
CA ASP A 57 -25.50 -31.78 27.48
C ASP A 57 -25.77 -31.04 26.16
N SER A 58 -25.81 -29.71 26.21
CA SER A 58 -26.16 -28.90 25.04
C SER A 58 -24.93 -28.32 24.35
N LEU A 59 -24.99 -28.22 23.03
CA LEU A 59 -24.02 -27.53 22.19
C LEU A 59 -23.92 -26.02 22.51
N TYR A 60 -24.97 -25.40 23.05
CA TYR A 60 -24.95 -24.00 23.52
C TYR A 60 -24.30 -23.82 24.90
N SER A 61 -23.96 -24.90 25.60
CA SER A 61 -23.28 -24.80 26.89
C SER A 61 -21.93 -24.09 26.74
N ALA A 62 -21.58 -23.24 27.71
CA ALA A 62 -20.31 -22.53 27.74
C ALA A 62 -19.09 -23.46 27.70
N THR A 63 -19.25 -24.72 28.15
CA THR A 63 -18.19 -25.74 28.09
C THR A 63 -17.95 -26.28 26.68
N ASN A 64 -18.90 -26.11 25.76
CA ASN A 64 -18.90 -26.67 24.42
C ASN A 64 -18.65 -25.61 23.32
N ILE A 65 -18.28 -24.37 23.69
CA ILE A 65 -17.98 -23.28 22.74
C ILE A 65 -16.93 -23.71 21.69
N THR A 66 -15.86 -24.38 22.13
CA THR A 66 -14.82 -24.88 21.23
C THR A 66 -15.34 -25.97 20.30
N LEU A 67 -16.23 -26.83 20.79
CA LEU A 67 -16.87 -27.90 19.99
C LEU A 67 -17.75 -27.29 18.89
N MET A 68 -18.57 -26.29 19.24
CA MET A 68 -19.39 -25.52 18.30
C MET A 68 -18.52 -24.80 17.25
N HIS A 69 -17.42 -24.17 17.68
CA HIS A 69 -16.50 -23.51 16.76
C HIS A 69 -15.93 -24.48 15.70
N HIS A 70 -15.49 -25.67 16.12
CA HIS A 70 -15.01 -26.70 15.18
C HIS A 70 -16.11 -27.23 14.26
N LEU A 71 -17.34 -27.40 14.75
CA LEU A 71 -18.49 -27.81 13.95
C LEU A 71 -18.78 -26.79 12.84
N MET A 72 -18.83 -25.51 13.19
CA MET A 72 -19.05 -24.43 12.21
C MET A 72 -17.89 -24.30 11.22
N ALA A 73 -16.65 -24.51 11.65
CA ALA A 73 -15.49 -24.55 10.74
C ALA A 73 -15.58 -25.72 9.74
N ALA A 74 -15.96 -26.92 10.21
CA ALA A 74 -16.15 -28.08 9.36
C ALA A 74 -17.31 -27.90 8.36
N LEU A 75 -18.45 -27.37 8.81
CA LEU A 75 -19.59 -27.05 7.95
C LEU A 75 -19.20 -26.06 6.85
N ARG A 76 -18.49 -24.98 7.18
CA ARG A 76 -17.97 -24.02 6.18
C ARG A 76 -17.02 -24.69 5.20
N ALA A 77 -16.06 -25.49 5.69
CA ALA A 77 -15.09 -26.20 4.84
C ALA A 77 -15.76 -27.13 3.81
N HIS A 78 -16.86 -27.79 4.20
CA HIS A 78 -17.60 -28.68 3.30
C HIS A 78 -18.52 -27.95 2.33
N SER A 79 -19.20 -26.90 2.78
CA SER A 79 -20.29 -26.27 2.04
C SER A 79 -19.91 -25.06 1.19
N LEU A 80 -18.84 -24.36 1.57
CA LEU A 80 -18.42 -23.11 0.91
C LEU A 80 -17.05 -23.20 0.23
N PHE A 81 -16.15 -24.05 0.73
CA PHE A 81 -14.80 -24.17 0.19
C PHE A 81 -14.68 -25.42 -0.66
N HIS A 82 -14.41 -25.26 -1.95
CA HIS A 82 -14.35 -26.35 -2.93
C HIS A 82 -12.95 -26.50 -3.54
N LEU A 83 -12.53 -27.75 -3.71
CA LEU A 83 -11.30 -28.13 -4.41
C LEU A 83 -11.32 -27.64 -5.86
N ASP A 84 -10.18 -27.21 -6.37
CA ASP A 84 -9.95 -26.64 -7.70
C ASP A 84 -10.68 -25.31 -7.98
N GLN A 85 -11.37 -24.75 -7.00
CA GLN A 85 -12.00 -23.43 -7.07
C GLN A 85 -11.40 -22.46 -6.04
N HIS A 86 -11.41 -22.85 -4.77
CA HIS A 86 -10.95 -22.01 -3.66
C HIS A 86 -9.57 -22.42 -3.15
N TYR A 87 -9.19 -23.68 -3.37
CA TYR A 87 -7.88 -24.23 -3.04
C TYR A 87 -7.55 -25.41 -3.93
N VAL A 88 -6.27 -25.78 -3.94
CA VAL A 88 -5.76 -27.03 -4.49
C VAL A 88 -4.97 -27.77 -3.41
N VAL A 89 -4.82 -29.07 -3.56
CA VAL A 89 -3.92 -29.88 -2.72
C VAL A 89 -2.66 -30.17 -3.53
N GLN A 90 -1.51 -29.70 -3.03
CA GLN A 90 -0.19 -29.91 -3.65
C GLN A 90 0.81 -30.32 -2.59
N ASP A 91 1.64 -31.32 -2.89
CA ASP A 91 2.67 -31.83 -1.97
C ASP A 91 2.16 -32.17 -0.56
N ASP A 92 0.93 -32.70 -0.48
CA ASP A 92 0.25 -32.98 0.79
C ASP A 92 0.03 -31.71 1.65
N GLU A 93 -0.21 -30.56 1.01
CA GLU A 93 -0.60 -29.31 1.65
C GLU A 93 -1.77 -28.64 0.92
N VAL A 94 -2.64 -27.95 1.67
CA VAL A 94 -3.73 -27.14 1.11
C VAL A 94 -3.19 -25.76 0.74
N VAL A 95 -3.24 -25.43 -0.55
CA VAL A 95 -2.80 -24.13 -1.08
C VAL A 95 -4.01 -23.34 -1.58
N ILE A 96 -4.20 -22.14 -1.03
CA ILE A 96 -5.34 -21.27 -1.37
C ILE A 96 -5.17 -20.75 -2.79
N VAL A 97 -6.25 -20.77 -3.58
CA VAL A 97 -6.31 -20.15 -4.90
C VAL A 97 -6.94 -18.76 -4.76
N ASP A 98 -6.31 -17.75 -5.36
CA ASP A 98 -6.87 -16.41 -5.45
C ASP A 98 -8.06 -16.40 -6.45
N GLU A 99 -9.25 -16.05 -5.97
CA GLU A 99 -10.50 -16.11 -6.76
C GLU A 99 -10.51 -15.19 -7.98
N PHE A 100 -9.72 -14.10 -7.97
CA PHE A 100 -9.70 -13.13 -9.07
C PHE A 100 -8.66 -13.47 -10.13
N THR A 101 -7.52 -14.02 -9.70
CA THR A 101 -6.35 -14.22 -10.57
C THR A 101 -6.05 -15.69 -10.86
N GLY A 102 -6.65 -16.63 -10.13
CA GLY A 102 -6.36 -18.06 -10.21
C GLY A 102 -4.96 -18.44 -9.72
N ARG A 103 -4.25 -17.51 -9.06
CA ARG A 103 -2.87 -17.73 -8.60
C ARG A 103 -2.85 -18.49 -7.28
N LEU A 104 -1.84 -19.35 -7.11
CA LEU A 104 -1.59 -20.08 -5.88
C LEU A 104 -0.96 -19.16 -4.82
N MET A 105 -1.59 -19.05 -3.65
CA MET A 105 -1.15 -18.23 -2.53
C MET A 105 -0.40 -19.06 -1.48
N ALA A 106 0.81 -19.49 -1.83
CA ALA A 106 1.67 -20.26 -0.93
C ALA A 106 1.95 -19.50 0.39
N GLY A 107 1.87 -20.22 1.52
CA GLY A 107 2.10 -19.66 2.86
C GLY A 107 0.92 -18.88 3.46
N ARG A 108 -0.19 -18.67 2.73
CA ARG A 108 -1.42 -18.12 3.30
C ARG A 108 -2.29 -19.22 3.88
N ARG A 109 -2.94 -18.92 5.01
CA ARG A 109 -3.90 -19.81 5.68
C ARG A 109 -5.16 -19.04 6.03
N TRP A 110 -6.31 -19.71 6.00
CA TRP A 110 -7.55 -19.15 6.54
C TRP A 110 -7.54 -19.19 8.07
N SER A 111 -8.14 -18.18 8.70
CA SER A 111 -8.24 -18.03 10.16
C SER A 111 -9.40 -18.84 10.75
N GLU A 112 -9.57 -18.76 12.09
CA GLU A 112 -10.74 -19.33 12.80
C GLU A 112 -10.91 -20.85 12.57
N GLY A 113 -9.80 -21.59 12.54
CA GLY A 113 -9.79 -23.04 12.40
C GLY A 113 -10.22 -23.58 11.03
N LEU A 114 -10.56 -22.70 10.08
CA LEU A 114 -11.08 -23.10 8.77
C LEU A 114 -10.04 -23.84 7.94
N HIS A 115 -8.78 -23.42 7.97
CA HIS A 115 -7.71 -24.08 7.22
C HIS A 115 -7.51 -25.52 7.69
N GLN A 116 -7.49 -25.74 9.01
CA GLN A 116 -7.42 -27.07 9.61
C GLN A 116 -8.65 -27.92 9.29
N ALA A 117 -9.83 -27.30 9.18
CA ALA A 117 -11.05 -28.00 8.76
C ALA A 117 -10.98 -28.45 7.28
N VAL A 118 -10.39 -27.64 6.40
CA VAL A 118 -10.17 -28.01 4.99
C VAL A 118 -9.07 -29.07 4.87
N GLU A 119 -7.95 -28.95 5.59
CA GLU A 119 -6.91 -29.99 5.67
C GLU A 119 -7.53 -31.33 6.13
N ALA A 120 -8.39 -31.29 7.16
CA ALA A 120 -9.11 -32.48 7.63
C ALA A 120 -10.10 -33.05 6.61
N LYS A 121 -10.79 -32.18 5.86
CA LYS A 121 -11.72 -32.56 4.80
C LYS A 121 -11.03 -33.32 3.68
N GLU A 122 -9.88 -32.85 3.25
CA GLU A 122 -9.10 -33.45 2.16
C GLU A 122 -8.21 -34.63 2.63
N GLY A 123 -8.18 -34.91 3.93
CA GLY A 123 -7.38 -36.01 4.49
C GLY A 123 -5.87 -35.73 4.54
N VAL A 124 -5.50 -34.46 4.48
CA VAL A 124 -4.11 -33.97 4.48
C VAL A 124 -3.60 -33.84 5.93
N GLU A 125 -2.27 -33.80 6.13
CA GLU A 125 -1.68 -33.54 7.45
C GLU A 125 -2.17 -32.20 8.03
N ILE A 126 -2.81 -32.27 9.19
CA ILE A 126 -3.39 -31.09 9.85
C ILE A 126 -2.29 -30.36 10.61
N ASN A 127 -2.00 -29.15 10.16
CA ASN A 127 -1.02 -28.32 10.82
C ASN A 127 -1.61 -27.64 12.06
N ARG A 128 -0.78 -27.44 13.09
CA ARG A 128 -1.23 -26.75 14.30
C ARG A 128 -1.68 -25.32 13.99
N GLU A 129 -2.76 -24.90 14.64
CA GLU A 129 -3.20 -23.51 14.60
C GLU A 129 -2.12 -22.58 15.12
N ASN A 130 -1.93 -21.46 14.42
CA ASN A 130 -1.10 -20.38 14.92
C ASN A 130 -1.89 -19.65 16.02
N GLN A 131 -1.50 -19.84 17.28
CA GLN A 131 -2.09 -19.14 18.41
C GLN A 131 -1.35 -17.82 18.67
N THR A 132 -2.08 -16.71 18.75
CA THR A 132 -1.50 -15.44 19.18
C THR A 132 -1.28 -15.45 20.69
N LEU A 133 -0.02 -15.48 21.12
CA LEU A 133 0.34 -15.50 22.56
C LEU A 133 0.27 -14.11 23.20
N ALA A 134 0.59 -13.06 22.45
CA ALA A 134 0.57 -11.68 22.90
C ALA A 134 0.28 -10.75 21.71
N SER A 135 -0.47 -9.69 21.97
CA SER A 135 -0.72 -8.62 21.00
C SER A 135 -0.82 -7.28 21.70
N ILE A 136 -0.37 -6.22 21.01
CA ILE A 136 -0.56 -4.83 21.44
C ILE A 136 -0.64 -3.96 20.19
N THR A 137 -1.52 -2.97 20.19
CA THR A 137 -1.58 -1.97 19.11
C THR A 137 -0.47 -0.94 19.29
N PHE A 138 0.01 -0.32 18.20
CA PHE A 138 1.01 0.75 18.31
C PHE A 138 0.51 1.91 19.18
N GLN A 139 -0.79 2.24 19.10
CA GLN A 139 -1.41 3.26 19.92
C GLN A 139 -1.20 2.96 21.42
N ASN A 140 -1.55 1.75 21.85
CA ASN A 140 -1.40 1.36 23.25
C ASN A 140 0.06 1.19 23.65
N TYR A 141 0.90 0.67 22.76
CA TYR A 141 2.33 0.51 22.99
C TYR A 141 3.03 1.85 23.28
N PHE A 142 2.80 2.88 22.46
CA PHE A 142 3.43 4.19 22.66
C PHE A 142 2.89 4.92 23.90
N ARG A 143 1.66 4.64 24.33
CA ARG A 143 1.10 5.19 25.58
C ARG A 143 1.75 4.66 26.85
N LEU A 144 2.50 3.55 26.77
CA LEU A 144 3.24 3.00 27.92
C LEU A 144 4.48 3.84 28.29
N TYR A 145 4.96 4.68 27.37
CA TYR A 145 6.16 5.48 27.60
C TYR A 145 5.85 6.65 28.54
N GLY A 146 6.65 6.82 29.60
CA GLY A 146 6.50 7.94 30.54
C GLY A 146 6.71 9.32 29.90
N LYS A 147 7.43 9.38 28.77
CA LYS A 147 7.57 10.57 27.93
C LYS A 147 7.53 10.16 26.47
N LEU A 148 6.66 10.80 25.70
CA LEU A 148 6.51 10.58 24.26
C LEU A 148 6.69 11.90 23.51
N SER A 149 7.42 11.86 22.40
CA SER A 149 7.62 13.00 21.50
C SER A 149 7.92 12.49 20.09
N GLY A 150 7.59 13.25 19.06
CA GLY A 150 7.85 12.89 17.67
C GLY A 150 8.18 14.10 16.81
N MET A 151 8.74 13.84 15.63
CA MET A 151 9.03 14.86 14.63
C MET A 151 8.62 14.38 13.24
N THR A 152 8.03 15.27 12.45
CA THR A 152 7.67 15.02 11.06
C THR A 152 7.38 16.35 10.36
N GLY A 153 7.55 16.40 9.05
CA GLY A 153 7.24 17.59 8.24
C GLY A 153 5.74 17.82 8.00
N THR A 154 4.88 16.87 8.37
CA THR A 154 3.45 16.87 7.98
C THR A 154 2.53 16.44 9.13
N ALA A 155 2.82 16.85 10.37
CA ALA A 155 1.97 16.49 11.53
C ALA A 155 0.72 17.37 11.64
N ASP A 156 0.75 18.59 11.11
CA ASP A 156 -0.28 19.61 11.32
C ASP A 156 -1.69 19.15 10.92
N THR A 157 -1.80 18.37 9.84
CA THR A 157 -3.09 17.83 9.39
C THR A 157 -3.71 16.85 10.39
N GLU A 158 -2.88 16.13 11.15
CA GLU A 158 -3.30 15.10 12.11
C GLU A 158 -3.17 15.57 13.57
N ALA A 159 -3.00 16.87 13.81
CA ALA A 159 -2.75 17.42 15.14
C ALA A 159 -3.84 17.04 16.16
N TYR A 160 -5.10 17.01 15.73
CA TYR A 160 -6.22 16.59 16.57
C TYR A 160 -6.13 15.10 16.96
N GLU A 161 -5.71 14.23 16.03
CA GLU A 161 -5.55 12.80 16.30
C GLU A 161 -4.38 12.56 17.27
N PHE A 162 -3.24 13.24 17.06
CA PHE A 162 -2.10 13.16 17.98
C PHE A 162 -2.46 13.62 19.40
N GLN A 163 -3.22 14.70 19.53
CA GLN A 163 -3.68 15.18 20.82
C GLN A 163 -4.68 14.22 21.48
N SER A 164 -5.66 13.72 20.75
CA SER A 164 -6.72 12.87 21.31
C SER A 164 -6.27 11.46 21.67
N ILE A 165 -5.35 10.87 20.89
CA ILE A 165 -4.87 9.50 21.12
C ILE A 165 -3.67 9.48 22.08
N TYR A 166 -2.72 10.40 21.90
CA TYR A 166 -1.43 10.37 22.60
C TYR A 166 -1.21 11.54 23.57
N GLY A 167 -2.09 12.53 23.59
CA GLY A 167 -1.87 13.76 24.36
C GLY A 167 -0.73 14.61 23.83
N LEU A 168 -0.39 14.49 22.54
CA LEU A 168 0.73 15.19 21.91
C LEU A 168 0.27 16.46 21.19
N GLU A 169 0.76 17.60 21.65
CA GLU A 169 0.59 18.87 20.98
C GLU A 169 1.47 18.96 19.72
N THR A 170 0.92 19.47 18.63
CA THR A 170 1.66 19.69 17.38
C THR A 170 2.09 21.15 17.27
N VAL A 171 3.40 21.39 17.19
CA VAL A 171 3.98 22.72 17.04
C VAL A 171 4.62 22.83 15.66
N VAL A 172 4.17 23.81 14.86
CA VAL A 172 4.74 24.09 13.55
C VAL A 172 5.99 24.95 13.71
N ILE A 173 7.16 24.36 13.49
CA ILE A 173 8.45 25.06 13.54
C ILE A 173 8.68 25.78 12.19
N PRO A 174 9.03 27.09 12.19
CA PRO A 174 9.37 27.81 10.97
C PRO A 174 10.55 27.18 10.23
N THR A 175 10.55 27.28 8.90
CA THR A 175 11.66 26.79 8.08
C THR A 175 12.91 27.67 8.21
N ASN A 176 14.09 27.07 8.06
CA ASN A 176 15.37 27.79 8.10
C ASN A 176 15.49 28.86 7.00
N ARG A 177 14.92 28.58 5.83
CA ARG A 177 14.87 29.48 4.68
C ARG A 177 13.44 29.58 4.13
N PRO A 178 13.07 30.69 3.46
CA PRO A 178 11.76 30.81 2.82
C PRO A 178 11.54 29.69 1.80
N MET A 179 10.34 29.09 1.82
CA MET A 179 9.96 28.06 0.86
C MET A 179 9.51 28.72 -0.46
N VAL A 180 10.16 28.38 -1.57
CA VAL A 180 9.93 28.97 -2.90
C VAL A 180 9.47 27.94 -3.94
N ARG A 181 9.16 26.71 -3.53
CA ARG A 181 8.66 25.65 -4.41
C ARG A 181 7.33 26.07 -5.04
N ILE A 182 7.20 25.82 -6.34
CA ILE A 182 5.97 26.07 -7.09
C ILE A 182 5.11 24.80 -7.11
N ASP A 183 4.05 24.79 -6.31
CA ASP A 183 3.05 23.71 -6.33
C ASP A 183 1.96 24.04 -7.36
N SER A 184 2.02 23.38 -8.52
CA SER A 184 1.06 23.56 -9.61
C SER A 184 -0.27 22.89 -9.30
N GLN A 185 -1.35 23.34 -9.95
CA GLN A 185 -2.64 22.67 -9.89
C GLN A 185 -2.57 21.26 -10.49
N ASP A 186 -3.45 20.38 -10.01
CA ASP A 186 -3.57 19.03 -10.53
C ASP A 186 -4.10 19.06 -11.96
N LYS A 187 -3.54 18.21 -12.83
CA LYS A 187 -4.06 17.95 -14.18
C LYS A 187 -4.94 16.70 -14.14
N VAL A 188 -6.23 16.85 -14.40
CA VAL A 188 -7.19 15.73 -14.41
C VAL A 188 -7.56 15.35 -15.84
N TYR A 189 -7.36 14.09 -16.19
CA TYR A 189 -7.64 13.49 -17.49
C TYR A 189 -8.85 12.56 -17.45
N ARG A 190 -9.43 12.31 -18.62
CA ARG A 190 -10.57 11.39 -18.75
C ARG A 190 -10.14 9.94 -18.60
N SER A 191 -9.06 9.57 -19.28
CA SER A 191 -8.54 8.20 -19.32
C SER A 191 -7.14 8.10 -18.71
N SER A 192 -6.79 6.90 -18.23
CA SER A 192 -5.45 6.61 -17.71
C SER A 192 -4.40 6.73 -18.82
N ARG A 193 -4.76 6.41 -20.06
CA ARG A 193 -3.87 6.54 -21.22
C ARG A 193 -3.40 7.99 -21.41
N GLU A 194 -4.34 8.94 -21.45
CA GLU A 194 -4.01 10.37 -21.58
C GLU A 194 -3.17 10.87 -20.41
N LYS A 195 -3.48 10.43 -19.19
CA LYS A 195 -2.69 10.73 -17.99
C LYS A 195 -1.23 10.33 -18.18
N TYR A 196 -0.96 9.08 -18.58
CA TYR A 196 0.41 8.58 -18.75
C TYR A 196 1.14 9.22 -19.94
N GLU A 197 0.43 9.51 -21.04
CA GLU A 197 0.99 10.25 -22.18
C GLU A 197 1.44 11.65 -21.76
N ALA A 198 0.64 12.35 -20.94
CA ALA A 198 0.99 13.66 -20.44
C ALA A 198 2.13 13.63 -19.40
N ILE A 199 2.17 12.62 -18.52
CA ILE A 199 3.29 12.40 -17.60
C ILE A 199 4.58 12.20 -18.39
N LEU A 200 4.55 11.36 -19.42
CA LEU A 200 5.71 11.10 -20.26
C LEU A 200 6.20 12.37 -20.98
N ALA A 201 5.27 13.18 -21.49
CA ALA A 201 5.60 14.46 -22.11
C ALA A 201 6.27 15.44 -21.14
N ASP A 202 5.78 15.52 -19.89
CA ASP A 202 6.36 16.37 -18.84
C ASP A 202 7.76 15.90 -18.43
N ILE A 203 7.94 14.58 -18.23
CA ILE A 203 9.26 13.99 -17.94
C ILE A 203 10.24 14.30 -19.07
N LYS A 204 9.79 14.19 -20.33
CA LYS A 204 10.63 14.46 -21.49
C LYS A 204 11.06 15.93 -21.56
N ASP A 205 10.14 16.87 -21.34
CA ASP A 205 10.48 18.31 -21.26
C ASP A 205 11.53 18.56 -20.19
N CYS A 206 11.30 18.08 -18.96
CA CYS A 206 12.25 18.20 -17.85
C CYS A 206 13.61 17.59 -18.17
N HIS A 207 13.65 16.42 -18.79
CA HIS A 207 14.90 15.76 -19.14
C HIS A 207 15.69 16.54 -20.21
N GLU A 208 15.02 17.04 -21.26
CA GLU A 208 15.65 17.80 -22.36
C GLU A 208 16.31 19.10 -21.86
N ARG A 209 15.72 19.76 -20.86
CA ARG A 209 16.30 20.95 -20.20
C ARG A 209 17.23 20.63 -19.03
N GLY A 210 17.50 19.35 -18.75
CA GLY A 210 18.42 18.91 -17.70
C GLY A 210 17.87 19.00 -16.28
N GLN A 211 16.56 19.17 -16.10
CA GLN A 211 15.91 19.20 -14.80
C GLN A 211 15.74 17.78 -14.23
N PRO A 212 16.16 17.48 -12.98
CA PRO A 212 15.89 16.19 -12.36
C PRO A 212 14.42 16.02 -12.02
N VAL A 213 13.92 14.79 -12.17
CA VAL A 213 12.51 14.43 -11.97
C VAL A 213 12.37 13.26 -11.01
N LEU A 214 11.49 13.42 -10.01
CA LEU A 214 11.02 12.33 -9.15
C LEU A 214 9.55 12.06 -9.43
N VAL A 215 9.25 10.86 -9.93
CA VAL A 215 7.90 10.37 -10.22
C VAL A 215 7.44 9.48 -9.06
N GLY A 216 6.39 9.88 -8.37
CA GLY A 216 5.79 9.12 -7.28
C GLY A 216 4.59 8.29 -7.77
N THR A 217 4.60 6.98 -7.51
CA THR A 217 3.47 6.07 -7.79
C THR A 217 2.93 5.42 -6.53
N THR A 218 1.63 5.13 -6.55
CA THR A 218 0.88 4.47 -5.47
C THR A 218 1.17 2.98 -5.34
N SER A 219 1.49 2.31 -6.45
CA SER A 219 1.75 0.87 -6.50
C SER A 219 3.01 0.52 -7.31
N ILE A 220 3.48 -0.72 -7.14
CA ILE A 220 4.59 -1.28 -7.91
C ILE A 220 4.18 -1.47 -9.37
N GLU A 221 2.96 -1.95 -9.65
CA GLU A 221 2.49 -2.12 -11.03
C GLU A 221 2.52 -0.79 -11.80
N ASN A 222 2.11 0.30 -11.16
CA ASN A 222 2.18 1.63 -11.75
C ASN A 222 3.62 2.11 -11.98
N SER A 223 4.55 1.78 -11.07
CA SER A 223 5.98 2.08 -11.24
C SER A 223 6.57 1.33 -12.44
N GLU A 224 6.27 0.04 -12.58
CA GLU A 224 6.73 -0.77 -13.71
C GLU A 224 6.11 -0.29 -15.04
N LEU A 225 4.82 0.08 -15.04
CA LEU A 225 4.16 0.64 -16.23
C LEU A 225 4.86 1.92 -16.71
N ILE A 226 5.20 2.84 -15.80
CA ILE A 226 5.92 4.06 -16.15
C ILE A 226 7.34 3.73 -16.63
N ALA A 227 8.02 2.79 -15.97
CA ALA A 227 9.35 2.34 -16.38
C ALA A 227 9.35 1.80 -17.82
N GLU A 228 8.36 0.98 -18.19
CA GLU A 228 8.19 0.49 -19.56
C GLU A 228 7.97 1.63 -20.56
N LEU A 229 7.15 2.63 -20.22
CA LEU A 229 6.91 3.80 -21.07
C LEU A 229 8.19 4.62 -21.26
N LEU A 230 8.96 4.85 -20.21
CA LEU A 230 10.25 5.53 -20.26
C LEU A 230 11.27 4.75 -21.08
N GLN A 231 11.30 3.42 -20.96
CA GLN A 231 12.17 2.56 -21.75
C GLN A 231 11.83 2.63 -23.24
N LYS A 232 10.53 2.59 -23.60
CA LYS A 232 10.06 2.78 -24.99
C LYS A 232 10.43 4.16 -25.54
N ALA A 233 10.39 5.19 -24.71
CA ALA A 233 10.82 6.55 -25.04
C ALA A 233 12.35 6.74 -25.04
N LYS A 234 13.13 5.72 -24.67
CA LYS A 234 14.60 5.75 -24.55
C LYS A 234 15.11 6.78 -23.54
N LEU A 235 14.37 6.99 -22.45
CA LEU A 235 14.75 7.87 -21.36
C LEU A 235 15.43 7.04 -20.24
N PRO A 236 16.70 7.33 -19.89
CA PRO A 236 17.39 6.61 -18.82
C PRO A 236 16.75 6.97 -17.47
N HIS A 237 16.36 5.95 -16.70
CA HIS A 237 15.63 6.14 -15.46
C HIS A 237 16.02 5.07 -14.43
N ASN A 238 15.73 5.36 -13.16
CA ASN A 238 15.87 4.41 -12.06
C ASN A 238 14.50 4.13 -11.44
N VAL A 239 14.25 2.89 -11.02
CA VAL A 239 13.01 2.48 -10.36
C VAL A 239 13.31 2.04 -8.93
N LEU A 240 12.55 2.56 -7.97
CA LEU A 240 12.68 2.28 -6.54
C LEU A 240 11.36 1.67 -6.03
N ASN A 241 11.42 0.39 -5.64
CA ASN A 241 10.24 -0.42 -5.30
C ASN A 241 10.16 -0.78 -3.80
N ALA A 242 10.99 -0.16 -2.95
CA ALA A 242 11.11 -0.43 -1.52
C ALA A 242 11.53 -1.88 -1.16
N LYS A 243 12.25 -2.56 -2.07
CA LYS A 243 12.74 -3.94 -1.86
C LYS A 243 14.14 -3.97 -1.25
N GLU A 244 15.01 -3.05 -1.66
CA GLU A 244 16.43 -3.02 -1.24
C GLU A 244 16.80 -1.64 -0.70
N HIS A 245 16.54 -1.38 0.58
CA HIS A 245 16.70 -0.04 1.17
C HIS A 245 18.11 0.57 1.02
N ALA A 246 19.18 -0.22 1.16
CA ALA A 246 20.55 0.30 1.07
C ALA A 246 20.89 0.78 -0.35
N ARG A 247 20.60 -0.04 -1.36
CA ARG A 247 20.86 0.28 -2.76
C ARG A 247 19.96 1.41 -3.26
N GLU A 248 18.70 1.42 -2.84
CA GLU A 248 17.77 2.49 -3.18
C GLU A 248 18.22 3.84 -2.58
N ALA A 249 18.80 3.84 -1.38
CA ALA A 249 19.34 5.04 -0.78
C ALA A 249 20.44 5.64 -1.67
N ASP A 250 21.39 4.83 -2.17
CA ASP A 250 22.47 5.31 -3.05
C ASP A 250 21.94 5.95 -4.34
N ILE A 251 20.85 5.39 -4.91
CA ILE A 251 20.19 5.96 -6.09
C ILE A 251 19.55 7.31 -5.75
N VAL A 252 18.81 7.39 -4.63
CA VAL A 252 18.11 8.61 -4.20
C VAL A 252 19.08 9.75 -3.90
N VAL A 253 20.23 9.43 -3.30
CA VAL A 253 21.32 10.38 -3.03
C VAL A 253 21.78 11.09 -4.32
N GLN A 254 21.71 10.40 -5.46
CA GLN A 254 22.12 10.93 -6.76
C GLN A 254 20.96 11.40 -7.65
N ALA A 255 19.71 11.29 -7.19
CA ALA A 255 18.50 11.67 -7.94
C ALA A 255 18.45 13.17 -8.28
N GLY A 256 19.17 14.01 -7.55
CA GLY A 256 19.23 15.45 -7.79
C GLY A 256 20.21 15.89 -8.87
N ARG A 257 20.91 14.98 -9.56
CA ARG A 257 21.83 15.32 -10.66
C ARG A 257 21.05 15.78 -11.92
N PRO A 258 21.64 16.64 -12.77
CA PRO A 258 21.01 17.09 -14.01
C PRO A 258 20.46 15.92 -14.86
N GLY A 259 19.22 16.04 -15.30
CA GLY A 259 18.55 15.09 -16.21
C GLY A 259 18.23 13.72 -15.61
N VAL A 260 18.48 13.47 -14.32
CA VAL A 260 18.15 12.17 -13.70
C VAL A 260 16.64 12.03 -13.53
N ILE A 261 16.12 10.88 -13.98
CA ILE A 261 14.72 10.48 -13.79
C ILE A 261 14.70 9.34 -12.76
N THR A 262 13.92 9.52 -11.70
CA THR A 262 13.71 8.52 -10.66
C THR A 262 12.23 8.25 -10.50
N VAL A 263 11.82 7.00 -10.63
CA VAL A 263 10.47 6.52 -10.35
C VAL A 263 10.50 5.84 -8.99
N ALA A 264 9.61 6.23 -8.08
CA ALA A 264 9.57 5.73 -6.72
C ALA A 264 8.13 5.38 -6.32
N THR A 265 7.96 4.19 -5.76
CA THR A 265 6.72 3.83 -5.07
C THR A 265 6.65 4.55 -3.71
N ASN A 266 5.45 4.76 -3.17
CA ASN A 266 5.12 5.52 -1.95
C ASN A 266 6.17 5.60 -0.82
N MET A 267 6.85 4.49 -0.52
CA MET A 267 7.79 4.38 0.59
C MET A 267 9.27 4.34 0.18
N ALA A 268 9.56 4.25 -1.11
CA ALA A 268 10.90 4.09 -1.61
C ALA A 268 11.71 5.39 -1.43
N GLY A 269 12.96 5.26 -0.98
CA GLY A 269 13.83 6.41 -0.71
C GLY A 269 13.41 7.29 0.47
N ARG A 270 12.56 6.81 1.39
CA ARG A 270 12.24 7.52 2.65
C ARG A 270 13.45 7.60 3.57
N GLY A 271 13.68 8.79 4.12
CA GLY A 271 14.80 9.06 5.03
C GLY A 271 16.09 9.55 4.34
N THR A 272 16.16 9.50 3.01
CA THR A 272 17.30 10.01 2.24
C THR A 272 16.96 11.35 1.59
N ASP A 273 17.86 12.31 1.74
CA ASP A 273 17.71 13.65 1.16
C ASP A 273 18.25 13.71 -0.27
N ILE A 274 17.43 14.29 -1.16
CA ILE A 274 17.80 14.56 -2.54
C ILE A 274 18.46 15.93 -2.58
N VAL A 275 19.78 15.95 -2.70
CA VAL A 275 20.57 17.17 -2.83
C VAL A 275 20.68 17.54 -4.30
N LEU A 276 20.33 18.78 -4.67
CA LEU A 276 20.46 19.26 -6.04
C LEU A 276 21.93 19.22 -6.49
N GLY A 277 22.20 18.69 -7.68
CA GLY A 277 23.55 18.39 -8.17
C GLY A 277 24.07 16.99 -7.79
N GLY A 278 23.34 16.23 -6.97
CA GLY A 278 23.75 14.96 -6.37
C GLY A 278 24.61 15.15 -5.13
N ASN A 279 24.44 14.34 -4.08
CA ASN A 279 25.19 14.56 -2.83
C ASN A 279 26.69 14.26 -3.01
N PRO A 280 27.61 15.22 -2.75
CA PRO A 280 29.04 14.98 -2.86
C PRO A 280 29.65 14.32 -1.61
N GLU A 281 28.99 14.35 -0.45
CA GLU A 281 29.54 13.82 0.82
C GLU A 281 30.04 12.37 0.74
N PRO A 282 29.34 11.43 0.09
CA PRO A 282 29.85 10.06 -0.04
C PRO A 282 31.17 9.99 -0.82
N GLU A 283 31.29 10.76 -1.90
CA GLU A 283 32.52 10.83 -2.72
C GLU A 283 33.65 11.49 -1.94
N ILE A 284 33.37 12.58 -1.20
CA ILE A 284 34.33 13.26 -0.34
C ILE A 284 34.84 12.33 0.77
N LYS A 285 33.93 11.63 1.47
CA LYS A 285 34.29 10.68 2.54
C LYS A 285 35.13 9.51 2.04
N ALA A 286 34.90 9.06 0.81
CA ALA A 286 35.71 8.01 0.20
C ALA A 286 37.16 8.48 -0.03
N VAL A 287 37.35 9.71 -0.49
CA VAL A 287 38.69 10.33 -0.67
C VAL A 287 39.38 10.56 0.67
N GLU A 288 38.67 11.05 1.69
CA GLU A 288 39.24 11.31 3.01
C GLU A 288 39.75 10.02 3.68
N LYS A 289 39.04 8.91 3.50
CA LYS A 289 39.38 7.58 4.04
C LYS A 289 40.44 6.81 3.24
N ASP A 290 40.86 7.33 2.09
CA ASP A 290 41.85 6.65 1.26
C ASP A 290 43.27 6.88 1.83
N ASP A 291 43.78 5.91 2.58
CA ASP A 291 45.11 5.97 3.20
C ASP A 291 46.27 5.95 2.18
N SER A 292 46.00 5.70 0.90
CA SER A 292 47.02 5.73 -0.16
C SER A 292 47.35 7.14 -0.66
N LEU A 293 46.52 8.13 -0.33
CA LEU A 293 46.67 9.52 -0.78
C LEU A 293 47.36 10.37 0.29
N SER A 294 48.25 11.26 -0.14
CA SER A 294 48.78 12.30 0.75
C SER A 294 47.68 13.30 1.14
N ASP A 295 47.83 13.98 2.27
CA ASP A 295 46.86 14.98 2.72
C ASP A 295 46.66 16.11 1.69
N ALA A 296 47.72 16.49 0.97
CA ALA A 296 47.66 17.47 -0.10
C ALA A 296 46.85 16.97 -1.30
N ASP A 297 47.01 15.69 -1.67
CA ASP A 297 46.24 15.08 -2.77
C ASP A 297 44.76 14.89 -2.40
N LYS A 298 44.49 14.52 -1.14
CA LYS A 298 43.12 14.43 -0.60
C LYS A 298 42.41 15.78 -0.71
N GLN A 299 43.06 16.85 -0.25
CA GLN A 299 42.49 18.19 -0.29
C GLN A 299 42.21 18.65 -1.74
N SER A 300 43.18 18.46 -2.64
CA SER A 300 43.02 18.79 -4.06
C SER A 300 41.84 18.06 -4.72
N ARG A 301 41.68 16.76 -4.45
CA ARG A 301 40.55 15.96 -4.96
C ARG A 301 39.20 16.41 -4.37
N VAL A 302 39.14 16.71 -3.07
CA VAL A 302 37.91 17.20 -2.43
C VAL A 302 37.49 18.55 -3.01
N GLU A 303 38.44 19.45 -3.26
CA GLU A 303 38.18 20.74 -3.91
C GLU A 303 37.66 20.56 -5.35
N ALA A 304 38.24 19.63 -6.12
CA ALA A 304 37.76 19.28 -7.45
C ALA A 304 36.32 18.73 -7.42
N ILE A 305 36.00 17.79 -6.53
CA ILE A 305 34.64 17.23 -6.37
C ILE A 305 33.64 18.34 -6.03
N ARG A 306 34.00 19.25 -5.12
CA ARG A 306 33.13 20.39 -4.75
C ARG A 306 32.92 21.34 -5.92
N ALA A 307 33.95 21.60 -6.73
CA ALA A 307 33.84 22.44 -7.92
C ALA A 307 32.92 21.81 -8.97
N GLU A 308 33.08 20.51 -9.26
CA GLU A 308 32.22 19.77 -10.18
C GLU A 308 30.77 19.67 -9.67
N TRP A 309 30.59 19.44 -8.37
CA TRP A 309 29.28 19.48 -7.74
C TRP A 309 28.62 20.84 -7.90
N LYS A 310 29.34 21.93 -7.66
CA LYS A 310 28.82 23.28 -7.79
C LYS A 310 28.32 23.57 -9.21
N LEU A 311 29.08 23.16 -10.23
CA LEU A 311 28.64 23.29 -11.64
C LEU A 311 27.33 22.54 -11.90
N ARG A 312 27.21 21.31 -11.41
CA ARG A 312 25.98 20.51 -11.52
C ARG A 312 24.82 21.14 -10.74
N HIS A 313 25.08 21.61 -9.53
CA HIS A 313 24.10 22.24 -8.66
C HIS A 313 23.53 23.51 -9.31
N ASP A 314 24.40 24.40 -9.79
CA ASP A 314 24.00 25.65 -10.45
C ASP A 314 23.19 25.38 -11.73
N ALA A 315 23.55 24.33 -12.50
CA ALA A 315 22.77 23.89 -13.66
C ALA A 315 21.36 23.42 -13.28
N VAL A 316 21.22 22.66 -12.19
CA VAL A 316 19.92 22.19 -11.69
C VAL A 316 19.07 23.36 -11.17
N LEU A 317 19.69 24.31 -10.45
CA LEU A 317 19.00 25.53 -10.02
C LEU A 317 18.46 26.32 -11.22
N ALA A 318 19.28 26.51 -12.25
CA ALA A 318 18.88 27.20 -13.48
C ALA A 318 17.79 26.45 -14.25
N ALA A 319 17.77 25.11 -14.19
CA ALA A 319 16.74 24.27 -14.78
C ALA A 319 15.41 24.27 -13.99
N GLY A 320 15.35 24.93 -12.82
CA GLY A 320 14.15 25.06 -11.98
C GLY A 320 14.11 24.14 -10.77
N GLY A 321 15.24 23.53 -10.39
CA GLY A 321 15.36 22.62 -9.24
C GLY A 321 14.70 21.25 -9.47
N LEU A 322 14.44 20.50 -8.40
CA LEU A 322 13.81 19.18 -8.50
C LEU A 322 12.32 19.31 -8.89
N HIS A 323 11.91 18.60 -9.93
CA HIS A 323 10.51 18.47 -10.32
C HIS A 323 9.88 17.20 -9.74
N ILE A 324 8.72 17.34 -9.10
CA ILE A 324 7.96 16.24 -8.51
C ILE A 324 6.71 15.99 -9.33
N ILE A 325 6.55 14.75 -9.80
CA ILE A 325 5.36 14.28 -10.50
C ILE A 325 4.64 13.27 -9.62
N GLY A 326 3.44 13.62 -9.16
CA GLY A 326 2.52 12.66 -8.56
C GLY A 326 1.66 12.02 -9.64
N THR A 327 1.66 10.70 -9.74
CA THR A 327 0.93 9.97 -10.81
C THR A 327 -0.52 9.66 -10.44
N GLU A 328 -0.83 9.80 -9.14
CA GLU A 328 -2.13 9.61 -8.51
C GLU A 328 -2.15 10.39 -7.18
N ARG A 329 -3.34 10.53 -6.58
CA ARG A 329 -3.50 11.04 -5.22
C ARG A 329 -3.57 9.87 -4.24
N HIS A 330 -2.91 10.02 -3.10
CA HIS A 330 -3.05 9.07 -2.01
C HIS A 330 -4.37 9.26 -1.28
N GLU A 331 -4.78 8.27 -0.50
CA GLU A 331 -5.92 8.39 0.42
C GLU A 331 -5.71 9.55 1.41
N SER A 332 -4.50 9.68 1.94
CA SER A 332 -4.13 10.77 2.85
C SER A 332 -3.34 11.86 2.16
N ARG A 333 -3.83 13.10 2.26
CA ARG A 333 -3.13 14.32 1.83
C ARG A 333 -1.72 14.45 2.44
N ARG A 334 -1.54 13.91 3.64
CA ARG A 334 -0.25 13.89 4.33
C ARG A 334 0.83 13.24 3.48
N ILE A 335 0.50 12.14 2.80
CA ILE A 335 1.44 11.37 1.97
C ILE A 335 1.78 12.15 0.69
N ASP A 336 0.78 12.77 0.05
CA ASP A 336 1.01 13.65 -1.09
C ASP A 336 1.96 14.80 -0.75
N ASN A 337 1.78 15.42 0.42
CA ASN A 337 2.61 16.52 0.87
C ASN A 337 4.04 16.07 1.22
N GLN A 338 4.22 14.83 1.67
CA GLN A 338 5.56 14.25 1.84
C GLN A 338 6.26 14.08 0.50
N LEU A 339 5.54 13.68 -0.56
CA LEU A 339 6.08 13.60 -1.91
C LEU A 339 6.49 14.99 -2.43
N ARG A 340 5.61 15.99 -2.33
CA ARG A 340 5.94 17.39 -2.68
C ARG A 340 7.15 17.91 -1.90
N GLY A 341 7.20 17.58 -0.61
CA GLY A 341 8.26 17.96 0.33
C GLY A 341 9.66 17.44 -0.01
N ARG A 342 9.78 16.53 -0.99
CA ARG A 342 11.08 16.11 -1.52
C ARG A 342 11.77 17.20 -2.34
N SER A 343 11.01 18.17 -2.85
CA SER A 343 11.51 19.34 -3.58
C SER A 343 11.43 20.62 -2.76
N GLY A 344 12.24 21.61 -3.12
CA GLY A 344 12.30 22.94 -2.52
C GLY A 344 12.91 22.98 -1.11
N ARG A 345 13.87 22.09 -0.84
CA ARG A 345 14.51 22.00 0.48
C ARG A 345 15.47 23.17 0.68
N GLN A 346 15.59 23.66 1.91
CA GLN A 346 16.48 24.80 2.25
C GLN A 346 16.27 26.04 1.33
N GLY A 347 15.02 26.27 0.87
CA GLY A 347 14.69 27.39 0.00
C GLY A 347 15.19 27.24 -1.44
N ASP A 348 15.59 26.03 -1.85
CA ASP A 348 15.93 25.74 -3.23
C ASP A 348 14.69 25.93 -4.14
N PRO A 349 14.90 26.29 -5.42
CA PRO A 349 13.84 26.22 -6.41
C PRO A 349 13.38 24.78 -6.58
N GLY A 350 12.15 24.64 -7.03
CA GLY A 350 11.54 23.35 -7.21
C GLY A 350 10.11 23.49 -7.67
N SER A 351 9.54 22.38 -8.15
CA SER A 351 8.15 22.36 -8.57
C SER A 351 7.51 21.03 -8.27
N SER A 352 6.19 21.03 -8.10
CA SER A 352 5.40 19.81 -7.99
C SER A 352 4.13 19.92 -8.82
N ARG A 353 3.69 18.78 -9.37
CA ARG A 353 2.42 18.65 -10.09
C ARG A 353 1.89 17.24 -9.93
N PHE A 354 0.58 17.10 -9.82
CA PHE A 354 -0.10 15.81 -9.82
C PHE A 354 -0.89 15.64 -11.11
N TYR A 355 -0.87 14.42 -11.63
CA TYR A 355 -1.56 13.98 -12.83
C TYR A 355 -2.55 12.91 -12.40
N LEU A 356 -3.83 13.09 -12.72
CA LEU A 356 -4.92 12.25 -12.25
C LEU A 356 -5.81 11.82 -13.41
N SER A 357 -6.47 10.69 -13.27
CA SER A 357 -7.45 10.16 -14.21
C SER A 357 -8.76 9.88 -13.48
N LEU A 358 -9.91 10.08 -14.15
CA LEU A 358 -11.20 9.63 -13.61
C LEU A 358 -11.25 8.11 -13.35
N GLU A 359 -10.35 7.34 -13.97
CA GLU A 359 -10.20 5.91 -13.78
C GLU A 359 -9.32 5.54 -12.56
N ASP A 360 -8.66 6.52 -11.92
CA ASP A 360 -7.84 6.26 -10.73
C ASP A 360 -8.72 5.82 -9.55
N PRO A 361 -8.25 4.92 -8.66
CA PRO A 361 -9.07 4.36 -7.57
C PRO A 361 -9.75 5.42 -6.70
N LEU A 362 -9.01 6.44 -6.26
CA LEU A 362 -9.56 7.53 -5.44
C LEU A 362 -10.65 8.31 -6.18
N LEU A 363 -10.42 8.61 -7.46
CA LEU A 363 -11.40 9.32 -8.27
C LEU A 363 -12.59 8.42 -8.62
N ARG A 364 -12.44 7.12 -8.84
CA ARG A 364 -13.58 6.23 -9.05
C ARG A 364 -14.51 6.13 -7.83
N ILE A 365 -13.95 6.18 -6.63
CA ILE A 365 -14.72 6.10 -5.38
C ILE A 365 -15.45 7.42 -5.09
N PHE A 366 -14.86 8.57 -5.44
CA PHE A 366 -15.34 9.89 -5.01
C PHE A 366 -15.67 10.90 -6.10
N ALA A 367 -15.29 10.65 -7.35
CA ALA A 367 -15.82 11.38 -8.48
C ALA A 367 -17.30 11.03 -8.54
N SER A 368 -18.11 11.88 -7.90
CA SER A 368 -19.55 11.90 -8.10
C SER A 368 -19.82 11.85 -9.60
N ASP A 369 -20.93 11.23 -10.01
CA ASP A 369 -21.47 11.29 -11.38
C ASP A 369 -21.40 12.70 -11.99
N ARG A 370 -21.39 13.73 -11.14
CA ARG A 370 -21.18 15.15 -11.46
C ARG A 370 -19.87 15.49 -12.17
N VAL A 371 -18.71 14.92 -11.80
CA VAL A 371 -17.42 15.26 -12.44
C VAL A 371 -17.36 14.60 -13.82
N ALA A 372 -17.76 13.33 -13.91
CA ALA A 372 -17.90 12.63 -15.19
C ALA A 372 -18.93 13.33 -16.11
N ALA A 373 -20.10 13.72 -15.57
CA ALA A 373 -21.12 14.44 -16.33
C ALA A 373 -20.66 15.84 -16.77
N ILE A 374 -19.79 16.52 -16.02
CA ILE A 374 -19.19 17.78 -16.44
C ILE A 374 -18.23 17.54 -17.60
N MET A 375 -17.41 16.49 -17.56
CA MET A 375 -16.50 16.13 -18.66
C MET A 375 -17.27 15.76 -19.94
N ASP A 376 -18.34 14.97 -19.80
CA ASP A 376 -19.21 14.61 -20.92
C ASP A 376 -19.95 15.83 -21.49
N ARG A 377 -20.37 16.77 -20.63
CA ARG A 377 -21.05 18.00 -21.06
C ARG A 377 -20.10 19.02 -21.70
N LEU A 378 -18.85 19.07 -21.26
CA LEU A 378 -17.82 19.96 -21.80
C LEU A 378 -17.27 19.48 -23.15
N LYS A 379 -17.58 18.24 -23.58
CA LYS A 379 -17.04 17.62 -24.81
C LYS A 379 -15.54 17.86 -24.96
N MET A 380 -14.80 17.64 -23.87
CA MET A 380 -13.37 17.91 -23.87
C MET A 380 -12.68 17.07 -24.96
N PRO A 381 -11.83 17.69 -25.79
CA PRO A 381 -11.01 16.97 -26.75
C PRO A 381 -10.11 15.96 -26.03
N ASP A 382 -9.84 14.82 -26.69
CA ASP A 382 -8.89 13.83 -26.19
C ASP A 382 -7.52 14.49 -25.93
N GLY A 383 -6.96 14.29 -24.74
CA GLY A 383 -5.65 14.80 -24.36
C GLY A 383 -5.63 16.18 -23.68
N GLU A 384 -6.77 16.86 -23.54
CA GLU A 384 -6.86 18.09 -22.75
C GLU A 384 -7.11 17.79 -21.27
N ALA A 385 -6.30 18.37 -20.39
CA ALA A 385 -6.45 18.26 -18.95
C ALA A 385 -7.42 19.32 -18.40
N ILE A 386 -8.18 18.95 -17.36
CA ILE A 386 -8.86 19.95 -16.54
C ILE A 386 -7.88 20.48 -15.49
N GLU A 387 -7.58 21.78 -15.59
CA GLU A 387 -6.84 22.53 -14.58
C GLU A 387 -7.75 23.63 -14.03
N HIS A 388 -8.41 23.37 -12.91
CA HIS A 388 -9.27 24.37 -12.27
C HIS A 388 -9.31 24.23 -10.75
N PRO A 389 -9.25 25.35 -9.97
CA PRO A 389 -9.23 25.31 -8.51
C PRO A 389 -10.39 24.55 -7.86
N TRP A 390 -11.57 24.57 -8.49
CA TRP A 390 -12.75 23.85 -7.99
C TRP A 390 -12.57 22.33 -8.04
N VAL A 391 -11.89 21.80 -9.06
CA VAL A 391 -11.64 20.36 -9.19
C VAL A 391 -10.64 19.92 -8.12
N SER A 392 -9.53 20.66 -7.95
CA SER A 392 -8.55 20.37 -6.90
C SER A 392 -9.17 20.38 -5.50
N ARG A 393 -10.04 21.37 -5.19
CA ARG A 393 -10.77 21.39 -3.92
C ARG A 393 -11.73 20.21 -3.74
N SER A 394 -12.37 19.76 -4.83
CA SER A 394 -13.28 18.62 -4.77
C SER A 394 -12.54 17.32 -4.46
N ILE A 395 -11.35 17.14 -5.04
CA ILE A 395 -10.44 16.02 -4.74
C ILE A 395 -9.94 16.10 -3.30
N GLU A 396 -9.55 17.28 -2.84
CA GLU A 396 -9.11 17.49 -1.45
C GLU A 396 -10.21 17.14 -0.43
N ASN A 397 -11.46 17.48 -0.73
CA ASN A 397 -12.61 17.09 0.09
C ASN A 397 -12.88 15.58 0.05
N ALA A 398 -12.63 14.93 -1.07
CA ALA A 398 -12.71 13.47 -1.17
C ALA A 398 -11.66 12.79 -0.28
N GLN A 399 -10.41 13.24 -0.33
CA GLN A 399 -9.32 12.72 0.52
C GLN A 399 -9.60 12.89 2.02
N ARG A 400 -10.37 13.91 2.43
CA ARG A 400 -10.74 14.11 3.84
C ARG A 400 -11.86 13.18 4.32
N LYS A 401 -12.62 12.58 3.40
CA LYS A 401 -13.68 11.63 3.72
C LYS A 401 -13.17 10.20 3.86
N VAL A 402 -12.04 9.90 3.22
CA VAL A 402 -11.21 8.72 3.51
C VAL A 402 -10.53 8.93 4.85
#